data_AF-A0A817UWC8-F1
#
_entry.id   AF-A0A817UWC8-F1
#
_cell.length_a   1.000
_cell.length_b   1.000
_cell.length_c   1.000
_cell.angle_alpha   90.00
_cell.angle_beta   90.00
_cell.angle_gamma   90.00
#
_symmetry.space_group_name_H-M   'P 1'
#
loop_
_entity.id
_entity.type
_entity.pdbx_description
1 polymer ?
#
loop_
_entity_poly.entity_id
_entity_poly.type
_entity_poly.pdbx_seq_one_letter_code
_entity_poly.pdbx_strand_id
1 'polypeptide(L)'
;MVAAATAQISVWGAAASPLSEPSVVPKSARGSPSGNEQSCSAFPTLNESMRKLSINTTSASAKDSRSQSVHQVIRRRRLCSTVPDSAVLTPVRRPDQGDSKGQEISVYTNHFRVDINDAIISQYDIDIVMIDCFDKLRMMKGKTLDTREILPDLTLPIQIDLGKGNEMKIFQLKKLALLQQDRIENIYDFIKKKINIRPRETVRIIETLFKQRSRNELISIRDHFYYRHRQLEDLGNGRGIAKGFYQALFLTQGSLTLNINLACTYFYMPLNFVGFASKYLRKDITKDLQ
;
A
#
# COMPACT_ATOMS: atom_id res chain seq x y z
N MET A 1 -16.33 30.93 10.14
CA MET A 1 -15.83 30.13 11.28
C MET A 1 -16.15 28.67 10.99
N VAL A 2 -15.24 27.96 10.31
CA VAL A 2 -15.45 26.56 9.93
C VAL A 2 -14.34 25.74 10.59
N ALA A 3 -14.77 24.75 11.39
CA ALA A 3 -13.95 23.93 12.24
C ALA A 3 -12.99 23.04 11.43
N ALA A 4 -11.70 23.10 11.76
CA ALA A 4 -10.69 22.17 11.29
C ALA A 4 -10.85 20.86 12.06
N ALA A 5 -11.18 19.77 11.35
CA ALA A 5 -11.17 18.43 11.92
C ALA A 5 -9.71 17.93 11.99
N THR A 6 -9.09 18.10 13.15
CA THR A 6 -7.79 17.52 13.49
C THR A 6 -7.99 16.05 13.83
N ALA A 7 -7.53 15.13 12.98
CA ALA A 7 -7.50 13.71 13.30
C ALA A 7 -6.24 13.39 14.13
N GLN A 8 -6.38 13.33 15.46
CA GLN A 8 -5.38 12.69 16.31
C GLN A 8 -5.51 11.18 16.15
N ILE A 9 -4.48 10.54 15.59
CA ILE A 9 -4.36 9.07 15.58
C ILE A 9 -3.39 8.70 16.70
N SER A 10 -3.94 8.27 17.84
CA SER A 10 -3.19 7.65 18.93
C SER A 10 -2.89 6.20 18.58
N VAL A 11 -1.63 5.80 18.75
CA VAL A 11 -1.15 4.45 18.44
C VAL A 11 -0.72 3.79 19.76
N TRP A 12 -1.53 2.81 20.20
CA TRP A 12 -1.30 1.66 21.10
C TRP A 12 -1.94 1.64 22.51
N GLY A 13 -2.38 0.43 22.87
CA GLY A 13 -2.80 0.00 24.21
C GLY A 13 -4.09 -0.84 24.20
N ALA A 14 -3.97 -2.17 24.26
CA ALA A 14 -5.09 -3.11 24.29
C ALA A 14 -5.86 -3.09 25.63
N ALA A 15 -7.19 -3.04 25.57
CA ALA A 15 -8.09 -3.64 26.56
C ALA A 15 -9.45 -3.90 25.89
N ALA A 16 -9.83 -5.17 25.80
CA ALA A 16 -11.14 -5.59 25.32
C ALA A 16 -12.18 -5.47 26.45
N SER A 17 -13.29 -4.77 26.19
CA SER A 17 -14.58 -4.95 26.86
C SER A 17 -15.69 -4.27 26.03
N PRO A 18 -16.94 -4.78 26.08
CA PRO A 18 -17.91 -4.63 25.01
C PRO A 18 -18.69 -3.31 25.11
N LEU A 19 -18.83 -2.59 23.99
CA LEU A 19 -19.74 -1.46 23.89
C LEU A 19 -21.16 -1.94 23.57
N SER A 20 -22.06 -1.63 24.49
CA SER A 20 -23.51 -1.60 24.35
C SER A 20 -23.95 -0.48 23.39
N GLU A 21 -24.92 -0.78 22.53
CA GLU A 21 -25.59 0.20 21.66
C GLU A 21 -26.56 1.08 22.47
N PRO A 22 -26.64 2.39 22.18
CA PRO A 22 -27.84 3.15 22.45
C PRO A 22 -28.60 3.44 21.16
N SER A 23 -29.79 2.85 21.08
CA SER A 23 -30.88 3.20 20.17
C SER A 23 -31.39 4.62 20.45
N VAL A 24 -31.34 5.51 19.46
CA VAL A 24 -32.14 6.74 19.47
C VAL A 24 -32.71 6.98 18.07
N VAL A 25 -34.02 6.75 17.96
CA VAL A 25 -34.87 7.16 16.84
C VAL A 25 -35.33 8.60 17.07
N PRO A 26 -35.32 9.47 16.04
CA PRO A 26 -36.26 10.58 16.00
C PRO A 26 -37.32 10.40 14.90
N LYS A 27 -38.53 10.77 15.28
CA LYS A 27 -39.81 10.69 14.56
C LYS A 27 -39.86 11.52 13.28
N SER A 28 -40.68 11.07 12.35
CA SER A 28 -41.08 11.77 11.14
C SER A 28 -41.79 13.10 11.42
N ALA A 29 -41.46 14.12 10.63
CA ALA A 29 -42.36 15.23 10.35
C ALA A 29 -42.32 15.53 8.84
N ARG A 30 -43.50 15.43 8.21
CA ARG A 30 -43.79 15.87 6.83
C ARG A 30 -43.69 17.40 6.76
N GLY A 31 -43.13 17.90 5.66
CA GLY A 31 -43.21 19.30 5.26
C GLY A 31 -42.38 19.55 4.01
N SER A 32 -42.98 19.36 2.83
CA SER A 32 -42.41 19.80 1.56
C SER A 32 -42.36 21.33 1.50
N PRO A 33 -41.35 21.91 0.82
CA PRO A 33 -41.72 22.58 -0.43
C PRO A 33 -40.72 22.35 -1.57
N SER A 34 -41.31 22.47 -2.77
CA SER A 34 -40.74 22.51 -4.11
C SER A 34 -39.51 23.40 -4.29
N GLY A 35 -38.49 22.88 -4.96
CA GLY A 35 -37.39 23.64 -5.54
C GLY A 35 -36.58 22.75 -6.48
N ASN A 36 -36.53 23.13 -7.76
CA ASN A 36 -35.67 22.52 -8.78
C ASN A 36 -34.20 22.72 -8.41
N GLU A 37 -33.44 21.64 -8.20
CA GLU A 37 -31.98 21.68 -8.28
C GLU A 37 -31.48 20.51 -9.13
N GLN A 38 -31.03 20.86 -10.35
CA GLN A 38 -30.21 20.01 -11.20
C GLN A 38 -28.86 19.76 -10.52
N SER A 39 -28.66 18.53 -10.04
CA SER A 39 -27.35 18.06 -9.58
C SER A 39 -26.57 17.47 -10.75
N CYS A 40 -25.63 18.25 -11.28
CA CYS A 40 -24.58 17.77 -12.18
C CYS A 40 -23.43 17.19 -11.35
N SER A 41 -23.48 15.92 -10.98
CA SER A 41 -22.31 15.15 -10.53
C SER A 41 -21.83 14.24 -11.65
N ALA A 42 -21.03 14.79 -12.56
CA ALA A 42 -20.47 14.10 -13.72
C ALA A 42 -19.25 13.22 -13.35
N PHE A 43 -19.41 12.29 -12.40
CA PHE A 43 -18.45 11.21 -12.21
C PHE A 43 -19.10 9.88 -12.56
N PRO A 44 -18.58 9.16 -13.58
CA PRO A 44 -19.15 7.88 -13.95
C PRO A 44 -18.99 6.90 -12.78
N THR A 45 -20.04 6.13 -12.53
CA THR A 45 -19.95 5.05 -11.56
C THR A 45 -18.91 4.01 -12.01
N LEU A 46 -18.38 3.23 -11.07
CA LEU A 46 -17.39 2.16 -11.38
C LEU A 46 -17.90 1.23 -12.49
N ASN A 47 -19.19 0.87 -12.43
CA ASN A 47 -19.84 0.00 -13.43
C ASN A 47 -19.91 0.65 -14.82
N GLU A 48 -20.08 1.97 -14.88
CA GLU A 48 -20.16 2.73 -16.13
C GLU A 48 -18.78 2.89 -16.78
N SER A 49 -17.73 3.00 -15.96
CA SER A 49 -16.33 3.01 -16.41
C SER A 49 -15.90 1.64 -16.97
N MET A 50 -16.37 0.55 -16.35
CA MET A 50 -16.05 -0.82 -16.78
C MET A 50 -16.69 -1.21 -18.11
N ARG A 51 -17.90 -0.72 -18.42
CA ARG A 51 -18.55 -1.00 -19.72
C ARG A 51 -17.81 -0.36 -20.89
N LYS A 52 -17.21 0.82 -20.69
CA LYS A 52 -16.43 1.53 -21.73
C LYS A 52 -15.09 0.86 -22.08
N LEU A 53 -14.63 -0.10 -21.28
CA LEU A 53 -13.40 -0.87 -21.52
C LEU A 53 -13.64 -2.21 -22.24
N SER A 54 -14.90 -2.58 -22.51
CA SER A 54 -15.20 -3.83 -23.22
C SER A 54 -14.94 -3.69 -24.72
N ILE A 55 -13.88 -4.33 -25.19
CA ILE A 55 -13.56 -4.44 -26.62
C ILE A 55 -14.59 -5.41 -27.23
N ASN A 56 -15.42 -4.92 -28.14
CA ASN A 56 -16.32 -5.74 -28.95
C ASN A 56 -15.50 -6.73 -29.78
N THR A 57 -15.53 -8.01 -29.42
CA THR A 57 -15.04 -9.08 -30.29
C THR A 57 -16.05 -9.33 -31.39
N THR A 58 -15.92 -8.62 -32.50
CA THR A 58 -16.50 -9.04 -33.78
C THR A 58 -15.51 -9.94 -34.51
N SER A 59 -15.89 -11.20 -34.68
CA SER A 59 -15.21 -12.19 -35.50
C SER A 59 -15.15 -11.75 -36.96
N ALA A 60 -13.95 -11.53 -37.49
CA ALA A 60 -13.69 -11.46 -38.93
C ALA A 60 -12.44 -12.30 -39.26
N SER A 61 -12.67 -13.33 -40.07
CA SER A 61 -11.67 -14.16 -40.73
C SER A 61 -10.96 -13.37 -41.84
N ALA A 62 -9.62 -13.38 -41.89
CA ALA A 62 -8.87 -13.20 -43.13
C ALA A 62 -7.42 -13.68 -42.97
N LYS A 63 -6.93 -14.26 -44.06
CA LYS A 63 -5.71 -15.06 -44.25
C LYS A 63 -4.47 -14.19 -44.47
N ASP A 64 -3.32 -14.84 -44.28
CA ASP A 64 -1.99 -14.58 -44.85
C ASP A 64 -1.67 -13.19 -45.41
N SER A 65 -0.69 -12.53 -44.81
CA SER A 65 0.23 -11.63 -45.52
C SER A 65 1.59 -11.60 -44.82
N ARG A 66 2.44 -12.49 -45.30
CA ARG A 66 3.88 -12.55 -45.07
C ARG A 66 4.51 -11.23 -45.53
N SER A 67 4.93 -10.39 -44.60
CA SER A 67 5.71 -9.19 -44.90
C SER A 67 7.05 -9.27 -44.18
N GLN A 68 8.09 -9.50 -44.97
CA GLN A 68 9.48 -9.47 -44.55
C GLN A 68 9.82 -8.05 -44.08
N SER A 69 10.07 -7.86 -42.78
CA SER A 69 10.73 -6.65 -42.30
C SER A 69 12.23 -6.86 -42.39
N VAL A 70 12.82 -6.33 -43.47
CA VAL A 70 14.27 -6.09 -43.60
C VAL A 70 14.76 -5.44 -42.30
N HIS A 71 15.68 -6.11 -41.60
CA HIS A 71 16.40 -5.51 -40.47
C HIS A 71 17.23 -4.34 -40.98
N GLN A 72 16.66 -3.14 -40.98
CA GLN A 72 17.48 -1.93 -40.99
C GLN A 72 18.28 -1.93 -39.70
N VAL A 73 19.59 -2.14 -39.83
CA VAL A 73 20.56 -1.94 -38.76
C VAL A 73 20.49 -0.46 -38.39
N ILE A 74 19.66 -0.14 -37.40
CA ILE A 74 19.68 1.16 -36.74
C ILE A 74 21.05 1.23 -36.07
N ARG A 75 22.00 1.93 -36.70
CA ARG A 75 23.22 2.41 -36.04
C ARG A 75 22.74 3.24 -34.85
N ARG A 76 22.65 2.62 -33.67
CA ARG A 76 22.43 3.33 -32.41
C ARG A 76 23.54 4.37 -32.31
N ARG A 77 23.24 5.64 -32.58
CA ARG A 77 24.12 6.75 -32.20
C ARG A 77 24.33 6.57 -30.69
N ARG A 78 25.54 6.20 -30.28
CA ARG A 78 25.92 6.25 -28.88
C ARG A 78 25.80 7.72 -28.48
N LEU A 79 24.77 8.05 -27.70
CA LEU A 79 24.74 9.30 -26.97
C LEU A 79 25.87 9.21 -25.95
N CYS A 80 27.05 9.70 -26.31
CA CYS A 80 28.11 9.91 -25.33
C CYS A 80 27.65 11.05 -24.43
N SER A 81 27.39 10.72 -23.16
CA SER A 81 27.28 11.71 -22.11
C SER A 81 28.59 12.49 -22.06
N THR A 82 28.53 13.81 -22.19
CA THR A 82 29.68 14.70 -21.96
C THR A 82 30.02 14.82 -20.47
N VAL A 83 29.16 14.29 -19.61
CA VAL A 83 29.40 14.20 -18.17
C VAL A 83 30.30 12.98 -17.93
N PRO A 84 31.48 13.17 -17.30
CA PRO A 84 32.34 12.07 -16.89
C PRO A 84 31.57 11.07 -16.03
N ASP A 85 31.83 9.78 -16.19
CA ASP A 85 31.21 8.73 -15.36
C ASP A 85 31.52 8.91 -13.85
N SER A 86 32.58 9.65 -13.52
CA SER A 86 32.97 10.02 -12.16
C SER A 86 32.24 11.24 -11.58
N ALA A 87 31.43 11.95 -12.38
CA ALA A 87 30.79 13.17 -11.92
C ALA A 87 29.64 12.87 -10.94
N VAL A 88 29.68 13.52 -9.77
CA VAL A 88 28.59 13.46 -8.79
C VAL A 88 27.48 14.41 -9.23
N LEU A 89 26.47 13.86 -9.91
CA LEU A 89 25.30 14.60 -10.34
C LEU A 89 24.30 14.78 -9.18
N THR A 90 23.95 16.04 -8.90
CA THR A 90 22.86 16.36 -7.97
C THR A 90 21.67 16.93 -8.74
N PRO A 91 20.42 16.63 -8.33
CA PRO A 91 19.25 17.22 -8.95
C PRO A 91 19.29 18.75 -8.89
N VAL A 92 18.97 19.40 -10.00
CA VAL A 92 18.85 20.87 -10.06
C VAL A 92 17.73 21.33 -9.13
N ARG A 93 17.98 22.40 -8.37
CA ARG A 93 16.96 22.99 -7.49
C ARG A 93 15.84 23.61 -8.33
N ARG A 94 14.61 23.55 -7.80
CA ARG A 94 13.45 24.23 -8.42
C ARG A 94 13.78 25.74 -8.55
N PRO A 95 13.74 26.32 -9.77
CA PRO A 95 14.14 27.70 -10.01
C PRO A 95 13.15 28.71 -9.41
N ASP A 96 11.86 28.42 -9.50
CA ASP A 96 10.76 29.27 -9.01
C ASP A 96 9.50 28.44 -8.71
N GLN A 97 8.46 29.08 -8.16
CA GLN A 97 7.21 28.39 -7.82
C GLN A 97 6.24 28.27 -9.00
N GLY A 98 6.37 29.14 -10.01
CA GLY A 98 5.49 29.16 -11.18
C GLY A 98 4.24 30.03 -11.02
N ASP A 99 4.21 30.91 -10.01
CA ASP A 99 3.00 31.67 -9.60
C ASP A 99 2.61 32.81 -10.56
N SER A 100 3.38 33.06 -11.62
CA SER A 100 3.26 34.28 -12.44
C SER A 100 2.34 34.16 -13.66
N LYS A 101 1.91 32.95 -14.04
CA LYS A 101 1.10 32.72 -15.24
C LYS A 101 -0.03 31.73 -14.98
N GLY A 102 -1.19 32.01 -15.57
CA GLY A 102 -2.36 31.14 -15.52
C GLY A 102 -3.42 31.62 -14.54
N GLN A 103 -4.58 30.97 -14.59
CA GLN A 103 -5.68 31.21 -13.65
C GLN A 103 -5.52 30.28 -12.44
N GLU A 104 -5.60 30.84 -11.24
CA GLU A 104 -5.58 30.06 -10.01
C GLU A 104 -6.85 29.20 -9.89
N ILE A 105 -6.67 27.94 -9.54
CA ILE A 105 -7.76 26.98 -9.30
C ILE A 105 -7.50 26.19 -8.02
N SER A 106 -8.56 25.97 -7.24
CA SER A 106 -8.49 25.10 -6.08
C SER A 106 -8.67 23.65 -6.51
N VAL A 107 -7.73 22.78 -6.14
CA VAL A 107 -7.77 21.35 -6.43
C VAL A 107 -7.64 20.54 -5.15
N TYR A 108 -8.44 19.49 -5.07
CA TYR A 108 -8.26 18.46 -4.04
C TYR A 108 -7.27 17.43 -4.54
N THR A 109 -6.42 16.96 -3.64
CA THR A 109 -5.49 15.87 -3.89
C THR A 109 -5.76 14.74 -2.93
N ASN A 110 -5.30 13.55 -3.29
CA ASN A 110 -5.39 12.37 -2.45
C ASN A 110 -4.20 12.26 -1.45
N HIS A 111 -3.60 13.41 -1.12
CA HIS A 111 -2.52 13.55 -0.14
C HIS A 111 -3.09 14.09 1.18
N PHE A 112 -3.01 13.29 2.23
CA PHE A 112 -3.45 13.65 3.57
C PHE A 112 -2.26 14.13 4.38
N ARG A 113 -2.36 15.30 5.03
CA ARG A 113 -1.28 15.78 5.89
C ARG A 113 -1.08 14.86 7.10
N VAL A 114 0.18 14.64 7.46
CA VAL A 114 0.56 13.80 8.60
C VAL A 114 1.42 14.62 9.53
N ASP A 115 0.97 14.74 10.78
CA ASP A 115 1.72 15.33 11.86
C ASP A 115 2.12 14.23 12.84
N ILE A 116 3.41 14.18 13.12
CA ILE A 116 4.06 13.17 13.97
C ILE A 116 4.79 13.91 15.07
N ASN A 117 4.52 13.51 16.31
CA ASN A 117 5.20 14.04 17.48
C ASN A 117 6.70 13.80 17.36
N ASP A 118 7.50 14.71 17.93
CA ASP A 118 8.93 14.47 18.00
C ASP A 118 9.21 13.21 18.83
N ALA A 119 10.11 12.41 18.30
CA ALA A 119 10.62 11.20 18.92
C ALA A 119 11.94 10.82 18.26
N ILE A 120 12.70 10.03 18.99
CA ILE A 120 13.87 9.36 18.45
C ILE A 120 13.47 7.91 18.15
N ILE A 121 13.78 7.44 16.94
CA ILE A 121 13.55 6.07 16.52
C ILE A 121 14.90 5.38 16.38
N SER A 122 15.00 4.20 16.98
CA SER A 122 16.19 3.36 16.95
C SER A 122 15.91 2.13 16.08
N GLN A 123 16.77 1.91 15.10
CA GLN A 123 16.73 0.77 14.20
C GLN A 123 17.76 -0.27 14.62
N TYR A 124 17.31 -1.50 14.81
CA TYR A 124 18.12 -2.64 15.25
C TYR A 124 18.19 -3.72 14.17
N ASP A 125 19.33 -4.37 14.08
CA ASP A 125 19.47 -5.65 13.36
C ASP A 125 19.15 -6.79 14.32
N ILE A 126 18.23 -7.67 13.90
CA ILE A 126 17.73 -8.77 14.69
C ILE A 126 17.70 -10.07 13.88
N ASP A 127 18.05 -11.16 14.55
CA ASP A 127 17.87 -12.52 14.04
C ASP A 127 16.68 -13.17 14.75
N ILE A 128 15.83 -13.86 13.98
CA ILE A 128 14.72 -14.65 14.53
C ILE A 128 15.07 -16.13 14.39
N VAL A 129 15.18 -16.80 15.53
CA VAL A 129 15.54 -18.22 15.63
C VAL A 129 14.30 -19.02 15.99
N MET A 130 13.90 -19.99 15.18
CA MET A 130 12.94 -21.00 15.61
C MET A 130 13.67 -22.09 16.39
N ILE A 131 13.20 -22.38 17.59
CA ILE A 131 13.65 -23.49 18.43
C ILE A 131 12.61 -24.61 18.26
N ASP A 132 13.01 -25.69 17.58
CA ASP A 132 12.19 -26.88 17.37
C ASP A 132 12.84 -28.07 18.07
N CYS A 133 12.07 -29.09 18.47
CA CYS A 133 12.57 -30.27 19.18
C CYS A 133 13.36 -31.23 18.28
N PHE A 134 13.33 -31.03 16.96
CA PHE A 134 13.97 -31.90 15.96
C PHE A 134 15.29 -31.34 15.37
N ASP A 135 15.99 -30.45 16.08
CA ASP A 135 17.29 -29.87 15.71
C ASP A 135 17.38 -29.14 14.35
N LYS A 136 16.25 -28.96 13.65
CA LYS A 136 16.19 -28.16 12.42
C LYS A 136 16.01 -26.68 12.77
N LEU A 137 17.13 -26.01 13.03
CA LEU A 137 17.16 -24.58 13.30
C LEU A 137 16.76 -23.78 12.05
N ARG A 138 15.48 -23.39 11.96
CA ARG A 138 15.04 -22.42 10.94
C ARG A 138 15.34 -21.02 11.45
N MET A 139 16.26 -20.34 10.77
CA MET A 139 16.67 -18.98 11.12
C MET A 139 16.28 -17.98 10.04
N MET A 140 15.65 -16.89 10.46
CA MET A 140 15.43 -15.72 9.62
C MET A 140 16.46 -14.67 10.02
N LYS A 141 17.55 -14.58 9.25
CA LYS A 141 18.65 -13.66 9.53
C LYS A 141 18.42 -12.26 8.95
N GLY A 142 19.04 -11.26 9.58
CA GLY A 142 19.16 -9.90 9.04
C GLY A 142 17.82 -9.20 8.89
N LYS A 143 16.98 -9.27 9.93
CA LYS A 143 15.71 -8.53 9.98
C LYS A 143 15.92 -7.22 10.70
N THR A 144 15.23 -6.18 10.26
CA THR A 144 15.29 -4.87 10.92
C THR A 144 14.08 -4.70 11.83
N LEU A 145 14.31 -4.13 13.00
CA LEU A 145 13.28 -3.76 13.97
C LEU A 145 13.47 -2.29 14.35
N ASP A 146 12.42 -1.50 14.18
CA ASP A 146 12.41 -0.09 14.54
C ASP A 146 11.61 0.09 15.84
N THR A 147 12.21 0.71 16.86
CA THR A 147 11.55 0.98 18.15
C THR A 147 11.72 2.44 18.56
N ARG A 148 10.72 2.96 19.28
CA ARG A 148 10.80 4.28 19.90
C ARG A 148 11.68 4.28 21.14
N GLU A 149 11.59 3.22 21.93
CA GLU A 149 12.37 3.05 23.15
C GLU A 149 13.61 2.20 22.87
N ILE A 150 14.63 2.33 23.72
CA ILE A 150 15.86 1.53 23.60
C ILE A 150 15.51 0.07 23.86
N LEU A 151 15.84 -0.79 22.90
CA LEU A 151 15.57 -2.21 22.99
C LEU A 151 16.56 -2.88 23.97
N PRO A 152 16.08 -3.53 25.05
CA PRO A 152 16.92 -4.32 25.94
C PRO A 152 17.46 -5.56 25.22
N ASP A 153 18.41 -6.26 25.86
CA ASP A 153 18.92 -7.49 25.29
C ASP A 153 17.87 -8.60 25.40
N LEU A 154 17.45 -9.09 24.23
CA LEU A 154 16.41 -10.11 24.10
C LEU A 154 17.06 -11.49 24.26
N THR A 155 17.38 -11.89 25.49
CA THR A 155 17.99 -13.21 25.75
C THR A 155 16.93 -14.30 25.91
N LEU A 156 15.72 -13.93 26.31
CA LEU A 156 14.65 -14.88 26.62
C LEU A 156 13.87 -15.32 25.35
N PRO A 157 13.58 -16.62 25.21
CA PRO A 157 12.72 -17.11 24.14
C PRO A 157 11.26 -16.70 24.39
N ILE A 158 10.54 -16.43 23.31
CA ILE A 158 9.11 -16.11 23.29
C ILE A 158 8.37 -17.28 22.64
N GLN A 159 7.31 -17.76 23.29
CA GLN A 159 6.43 -18.77 22.72
C GLN A 159 5.30 -18.11 21.94
N ILE A 160 5.07 -18.56 20.71
CA ILE A 160 4.02 -18.04 19.83
C ILE A 160 3.17 -19.21 19.34
N ASP A 161 1.86 -19.12 19.55
CA ASP A 161 0.89 -20.01 18.91
C ASP A 161 0.70 -19.55 17.46
N LEU A 162 0.96 -20.44 16.50
CA LEU A 162 0.83 -20.13 15.07
C LEU A 162 -0.57 -20.37 14.51
N GLY A 163 -1.57 -20.72 15.33
CA GLY A 163 -2.99 -20.76 14.96
C GLY A 163 -3.38 -21.77 13.88
N LYS A 164 -2.42 -22.38 13.17
CA LYS A 164 -2.60 -23.54 12.29
C LYS A 164 -2.38 -24.80 13.11
N GLY A 165 -3.45 -25.28 13.74
CA GLY A 165 -3.48 -26.57 14.43
C GLY A 165 -2.93 -26.60 15.85
N ASN A 166 -2.93 -25.45 16.57
CA ASN A 166 -2.37 -25.30 17.93
C ASN A 166 -0.89 -25.75 18.03
N GLU A 167 -0.13 -25.64 16.93
CA GLU A 167 1.31 -25.91 16.95
C GLU A 167 2.03 -24.74 17.65
N MET A 168 2.41 -24.96 18.90
CA MET A 168 3.22 -24.00 19.65
C MET A 168 4.65 -24.00 19.12
N LYS A 169 5.13 -22.85 18.64
CA LYS A 169 6.53 -22.69 18.26
C LYS A 169 7.22 -21.72 19.20
N ILE A 170 8.43 -22.10 19.58
CA ILE A 170 9.29 -21.28 20.41
C ILE A 170 10.21 -20.51 19.48
N PHE A 171 10.21 -19.19 19.60
CA PHE A 171 11.09 -18.31 18.87
C PHE A 171 12.00 -17.57 19.83
N GLN A 172 13.27 -17.43 19.48
CA GLN A 172 14.19 -16.54 20.18
C GLN A 172 14.56 -15.39 19.24
N LEU A 173 14.31 -14.17 19.68
CA LEU A 173 14.83 -12.99 19.00
C LEU A 173 16.23 -12.73 19.52
N LYS A 174 17.19 -12.51 18.64
CA LYS A 174 18.54 -12.11 19.00
C LYS A 174 18.79 -10.70 18.48
N LYS A 175 18.97 -9.75 19.38
CA LYS A 175 19.43 -8.40 19.05
C LYS A 175 20.91 -8.46 18.71
N LEU A 176 21.26 -8.12 17.47
CA LEU A 176 22.63 -8.16 16.98
C LEU A 176 23.34 -6.82 17.22
N ALA A 177 22.76 -5.74 16.70
CA ALA A 177 23.35 -4.40 16.77
C ALA A 177 22.28 -3.31 16.68
N LEU A 178 22.59 -2.14 17.27
CA LEU A 178 21.92 -0.89 16.93
C LEU A 178 22.54 -0.38 15.62
N LEU A 179 21.74 -0.27 14.57
CA LEU A 179 22.18 0.18 13.25
C LEU A 179 22.17 1.71 13.15
N GLN A 180 21.07 2.32 13.56
CA GLN A 180 20.84 3.74 13.37
C GLN A 180 19.90 4.30 14.43
N GLN A 181 20.05 5.58 14.72
CA GLN A 181 19.14 6.33 15.58
C GLN A 181 18.81 7.67 14.91
N ASP A 182 17.54 7.88 14.61
CA ASP A 182 17.04 9.02 13.83
C ASP A 182 16.02 9.82 14.63
N ARG A 183 16.15 11.15 14.60
CA ARG A 183 15.14 12.07 15.15
C ARG A 183 14.09 12.40 14.11
N ILE A 184 12.81 12.28 14.48
CA ILE A 184 11.70 12.65 13.60
C ILE A 184 11.72 14.15 13.29
N GLU A 185 12.17 14.98 14.25
CA GLU A 185 12.46 16.41 14.06
C GLU A 185 13.23 16.75 12.78
N ASN A 186 14.15 15.88 12.34
CA ASN A 186 14.92 16.08 11.11
C ASN A 186 14.03 16.27 9.88
N ILE A 187 12.84 15.65 9.85
CA ILE A 187 11.85 15.82 8.79
C ILE A 187 11.33 17.26 8.77
N TYR A 188 10.98 17.81 9.94
CA TYR A 188 10.47 19.17 10.05
C TYR A 188 11.56 20.21 9.83
N ASP A 189 12.78 19.94 10.27
CA ASP A 189 13.93 20.80 9.98
C ASP A 189 14.25 20.82 8.49
N PHE A 190 14.04 19.72 7.75
CA PHE A 190 14.16 19.70 6.29
C PHE A 190 13.06 20.52 5.61
N ILE A 191 11.81 20.35 6.05
CA ILE A 191 10.67 21.12 5.52
C ILE A 191 10.88 22.63 5.75
N LYS A 192 11.37 23.00 6.94
CA LYS A 192 11.73 24.38 7.31
C LYS A 192 13.02 24.88 6.65
N LYS A 193 13.67 24.07 5.80
CA LYS A 193 14.93 24.37 5.11
C LYS A 193 16.10 24.69 6.06
N LYS A 194 16.06 24.20 7.30
CA LYS A 194 17.22 24.27 8.22
C LYS A 194 18.29 23.26 7.81
N ILE A 195 17.87 22.08 7.35
CA ILE A 195 18.77 21.08 6.77
C ILE A 195 18.55 20.97 5.26
N ASN A 196 19.65 20.83 4.52
CA ASN A 196 19.63 20.69 3.06
C ASN A 196 19.58 19.23 2.59
N ILE A 197 19.87 18.29 3.48
CA ILE A 197 19.89 16.85 3.19
C ILE A 197 18.50 16.28 3.48
N ARG A 198 17.91 15.60 2.49
CA ARG A 198 16.61 14.95 2.66
C ARG A 198 16.75 13.77 3.65
N PRO A 199 15.97 13.71 4.74
CA PRO A 199 16.01 12.63 5.72
C PRO A 199 15.32 11.37 5.17
N ARG A 200 16.00 10.67 4.26
CA ARG A 200 15.44 9.51 3.54
C ARG A 200 15.09 8.36 4.47
N GLU A 201 15.99 8.04 5.40
CA GLU A 201 15.82 6.88 6.26
C GLU A 201 14.72 7.09 7.30
N THR A 202 14.69 8.26 7.93
CA THR A 202 13.62 8.64 8.86
C THR A 202 12.23 8.58 8.20
N VAL A 203 12.09 9.07 6.96
CA VAL A 203 10.83 8.97 6.21
C VAL A 203 10.47 7.51 5.91
N ARG A 204 11.47 6.68 5.56
CA ARG A 204 11.28 5.25 5.25
C ARG A 204 10.88 4.43 6.48
N ILE A 205 11.49 4.70 7.62
CA ILE A 205 11.15 4.07 8.90
C ILE A 205 9.70 4.39 9.25
N ILE A 206 9.32 5.68 9.21
CA ILE A 206 7.95 6.10 9.47
C ILE A 206 6.98 5.44 8.48
N GLU A 207 7.30 5.43 7.19
CA GLU A 207 6.48 4.76 6.19
C GLU A 207 6.29 3.27 6.48
N THR A 208 7.35 2.59 6.96
CA THR A 208 7.31 1.18 7.37
C THR A 208 6.37 0.99 8.56
N LEU A 209 6.43 1.86 9.56
CA LEU A 209 5.53 1.86 10.71
C LEU A 209 4.06 2.07 10.31
N PHE A 210 3.78 3.03 9.42
CA PHE A 210 2.44 3.28 8.88
C PHE A 210 1.87 2.08 8.11
N LYS A 211 2.74 1.24 7.53
CA LYS A 211 2.35 0.05 6.78
C LYS A 211 2.28 -1.22 7.64
N GLN A 212 2.74 -1.19 8.89
CA GLN A 212 2.88 -2.37 9.75
C GLN A 212 1.56 -3.13 9.92
N ARG A 213 0.48 -2.42 10.29
CA ARG A 213 -0.84 -3.01 10.47
C ARG A 213 -1.40 -3.59 9.17
N SER A 214 -1.35 -2.81 8.10
CA SER A 214 -1.82 -3.22 6.77
C SER A 214 -1.06 -4.44 6.24
N ARG A 215 0.25 -4.55 6.48
CA ARG A 215 1.06 -5.72 6.10
C ARG A 215 0.66 -6.99 6.86
N ASN A 216 0.17 -6.85 8.09
CA ASN A 216 -0.25 -7.98 8.91
C ASN A 216 -1.65 -8.49 8.51
N GLU A 217 -2.61 -7.57 8.40
CA GLU A 217 -4.03 -7.89 8.21
C GLU A 217 -4.39 -8.13 6.73
N LEU A 218 -3.71 -7.48 5.78
CA LEU A 218 -4.06 -7.46 4.37
C LEU A 218 -3.06 -8.25 3.51
N ILE A 219 -3.39 -8.48 2.24
CA ILE A 219 -2.44 -8.98 1.25
C ILE A 219 -1.65 -7.78 0.76
N SER A 220 -0.37 -7.71 1.12
CA SER A 220 0.53 -6.62 0.70
C SER A 220 1.32 -7.01 -0.55
N ILE A 221 1.24 -6.17 -1.58
CA ILE A 221 2.08 -6.23 -2.78
C ILE A 221 2.73 -4.85 -2.93
N ARG A 222 3.99 -4.74 -2.52
CA ARG A 222 4.74 -3.47 -2.46
C ARG A 222 3.99 -2.46 -1.58
N ASP A 223 3.50 -1.37 -2.18
CA ASP A 223 2.76 -0.29 -1.53
C ASP A 223 1.24 -0.40 -1.72
N HIS A 224 0.77 -1.53 -2.26
CA HIS A 224 -0.64 -1.82 -2.45
C HIS A 224 -1.10 -2.86 -1.44
N PHE A 225 -2.29 -2.66 -0.89
CA PHE A 225 -2.88 -3.49 0.16
C PHE A 225 -4.27 -3.93 -0.25
N TYR A 226 -4.51 -5.24 -0.26
CA TYR A 226 -5.77 -5.84 -0.72
C TYR A 226 -6.44 -6.65 0.39
N TYR A 227 -7.77 -6.56 0.49
CA TYR A 227 -8.52 -7.24 1.54
C TYR A 227 -8.52 -8.76 1.35
N ARG A 228 -8.06 -9.50 2.37
CA ARG A 228 -7.92 -10.97 2.34
C ARG A 228 -9.27 -11.72 2.39
N HIS A 229 -10.22 -11.20 3.16
CA HIS A 229 -11.47 -11.90 3.52
C HIS A 229 -12.71 -11.35 2.83
N ARG A 230 -12.56 -10.45 1.87
CA ARG A 230 -13.71 -9.98 1.08
C ARG A 230 -13.99 -10.96 -0.05
N GLN A 231 -15.28 -11.15 -0.34
CA GLN A 231 -15.69 -11.90 -1.53
C GLN A 231 -15.09 -11.21 -2.76
N LEU A 232 -14.21 -11.95 -3.46
CA LEU A 232 -13.68 -11.51 -4.73
C LEU A 232 -14.84 -11.44 -5.72
N GLU A 233 -14.93 -10.34 -6.46
CA GLU A 233 -15.94 -10.17 -7.49
C GLU A 233 -15.58 -11.07 -8.68
N ASP A 234 -16.41 -12.08 -8.97
CA ASP A 234 -16.09 -13.12 -9.96
C ASP A 234 -15.95 -12.53 -11.36
N LEU A 235 -14.75 -12.70 -11.95
CA LEU A 235 -14.46 -12.30 -13.33
C LEU A 235 -14.60 -13.46 -14.32
N GLY A 236 -14.89 -14.66 -13.82
CA GLY A 236 -14.85 -15.91 -14.57
C GLY A 236 -13.47 -16.57 -14.55
N ASN A 237 -13.41 -17.78 -15.10
CA ASN A 237 -12.19 -18.61 -15.21
C ASN A 237 -11.44 -18.80 -13.88
N GLY A 238 -12.15 -18.77 -12.75
CA GLY A 238 -11.57 -18.94 -11.40
C GLY A 238 -10.76 -17.73 -10.89
N ARG A 239 -10.94 -16.55 -11.47
CA ARG A 239 -10.32 -15.28 -11.04
C ARG A 239 -11.39 -14.33 -10.52
N GLY A 240 -11.02 -13.47 -9.58
CA GLY A 240 -11.91 -12.39 -9.14
C GLY A 240 -11.17 -11.11 -8.79
N ILE A 241 -11.89 -9.99 -8.87
CA ILE A 241 -11.34 -8.66 -8.53
C ILE A 241 -11.15 -8.58 -7.02
N ALA A 242 -9.95 -8.17 -6.64
CA ALA A 242 -9.58 -7.78 -5.30
C ALA A 242 -9.49 -6.26 -5.21
N LYS A 243 -10.30 -5.70 -4.32
CA LYS A 243 -10.30 -4.27 -3.99
C LYS A 243 -9.31 -4.01 -2.87
N GLY A 244 -8.70 -2.84 -2.91
CA GLY A 244 -7.64 -2.45 -1.99
C GLY A 244 -7.32 -0.98 -2.12
N PHE A 245 -6.16 -0.60 -1.61
CA PHE A 245 -5.66 0.76 -1.69
C PHE A 245 -4.14 0.78 -1.85
N TYR A 246 -3.65 1.83 -2.53
CA TYR A 246 -2.27 2.25 -2.51
C TYR A 246 -2.04 3.16 -1.30
N GLN A 247 -0.91 3.00 -0.63
CA GLN A 247 -0.51 3.85 0.50
C GLN A 247 1.00 4.12 0.42
N ALA A 248 1.39 5.39 0.36
CA ALA A 248 2.79 5.79 0.42
C ALA A 248 2.98 7.15 1.10
N LEU A 249 4.12 7.31 1.75
CA LEU A 249 4.46 8.52 2.49
C LEU A 249 5.37 9.41 1.65
N PHE A 250 4.99 10.68 1.48
CA PHE A 250 5.72 11.66 0.69
C PHE A 250 6.05 12.90 1.52
N LEU A 251 7.33 13.27 1.47
CA LEU A 251 7.79 14.55 1.98
C LEU A 251 7.66 15.62 0.88
N THR A 252 6.74 16.56 1.09
CA THR A 252 6.42 17.67 0.17
C THR A 252 7.15 18.96 0.59
N GLN A 253 6.92 20.08 -0.11
CA GLN A 253 7.52 21.36 0.26
C GLN A 253 7.02 21.89 1.61
N GLY A 254 5.77 21.57 2.01
CA GLY A 254 5.14 22.16 3.19
C GLY A 254 4.89 21.20 4.34
N SER A 255 4.73 19.90 4.06
CA SER A 255 4.46 18.91 5.10
C SER A 255 4.84 17.49 4.67
N LEU A 256 4.85 16.60 5.64
CA LEU A 256 4.73 15.17 5.38
C LEU A 256 3.29 14.86 4.97
N THR A 257 3.12 14.02 3.95
CA THR A 257 1.79 13.64 3.44
C THR A 257 1.70 12.15 3.20
N LEU A 258 0.56 11.56 3.54
CA LEU A 258 0.19 10.19 3.20
C LEU A 258 -0.67 10.23 1.94
N ASN A 259 -0.15 9.70 0.84
CA ASN A 259 -0.93 9.48 -0.37
C ASN A 259 -1.72 8.18 -0.22
N ILE A 260 -3.03 8.25 -0.40
CA ILE A 260 -3.91 7.08 -0.44
C ILE A 260 -4.68 7.10 -1.76
N ASN A 261 -4.69 5.98 -2.48
CA ASN A 261 -5.51 5.84 -3.69
C ASN A 261 -6.24 4.50 -3.71
N LEU A 262 -7.39 4.44 -4.39
CA LEU A 262 -8.07 3.18 -4.63
C LEU A 262 -7.20 2.29 -5.54
N ALA A 263 -7.10 1.01 -5.21
CA ALA A 263 -6.40 0.03 -6.02
C ALA A 263 -7.28 -1.19 -6.25
N CYS A 264 -7.25 -1.71 -7.47
CA CYS A 264 -7.94 -2.94 -7.85
C CYS A 264 -6.96 -3.83 -8.62
N THR A 265 -6.94 -5.12 -8.30
CA THR A 265 -6.22 -6.15 -9.05
C THR A 265 -7.08 -7.40 -9.13
N TYR A 266 -6.62 -8.47 -9.77
CA TYR A 266 -7.29 -9.77 -9.73
C TYR A 266 -6.44 -10.83 -9.03
N PHE A 267 -7.09 -11.68 -8.26
CA PHE A 267 -6.48 -12.87 -7.66
C PHE A 267 -7.22 -14.13 -8.12
N TYR A 268 -6.58 -15.28 -7.94
CA TYR A 268 -7.28 -16.55 -8.02
C TYR A 268 -8.29 -16.65 -6.88
N MET A 269 -9.50 -17.11 -7.21
CA MET A 269 -10.52 -17.34 -6.21
C MET A 269 -10.10 -18.48 -5.27
N PRO A 270 -10.49 -18.44 -3.99
CA PRO A 270 -10.23 -19.51 -3.03
C PRO A 270 -11.16 -20.71 -3.30
N LEU A 271 -10.96 -21.38 -4.42
CA LEU A 271 -11.70 -22.57 -4.85
C LEU A 271 -10.86 -23.82 -4.60
N ASN A 272 -11.53 -24.95 -4.36
CA ASN A 272 -10.85 -26.24 -4.46
C ASN A 272 -10.42 -26.49 -5.92
N PHE A 273 -9.50 -27.44 -6.12
CA PHE A 273 -8.97 -27.70 -7.46
C PHE A 273 -10.07 -28.06 -8.48
N VAL A 274 -11.04 -28.88 -8.07
CA VAL A 274 -12.17 -29.28 -8.93
C VAL A 274 -13.00 -28.07 -9.33
N GLY A 275 -13.38 -27.22 -8.38
CA GLY A 275 -14.15 -26.00 -8.63
C GLY A 275 -13.39 -24.98 -9.47
N PHE A 276 -12.07 -24.87 -9.28
CA PHE A 276 -11.22 -24.06 -10.15
C PHE A 276 -11.19 -24.62 -11.57
N ALA A 277 -10.92 -25.92 -11.74
CA ALA A 277 -10.85 -26.57 -13.03
C ALA A 277 -12.18 -26.51 -13.79
N SER A 278 -13.31 -26.75 -13.11
CA SER A 278 -14.65 -26.62 -13.70
C SER A 278 -14.93 -25.20 -14.18
N LYS A 279 -14.58 -24.17 -13.38
CA LYS A 279 -14.72 -22.76 -13.80
C LYS A 279 -13.78 -22.38 -14.93
N TYR A 280 -12.55 -22.90 -14.93
CA TYR A 280 -11.54 -22.61 -15.94
C TYR A 280 -11.86 -23.25 -17.29
N LEU A 281 -12.25 -24.53 -17.29
CA LEU A 281 -12.61 -25.31 -18.48
C LEU A 281 -14.04 -25.04 -18.94
N ARG A 282 -14.85 -24.35 -18.14
CA ARG A 282 -16.28 -24.10 -18.37
C ARG A 282 -17.08 -25.40 -18.59
N LYS A 283 -16.59 -26.50 -18.03
CA LYS A 283 -17.18 -27.83 -18.09
C LYS A 283 -17.14 -28.42 -16.70
N ASP A 284 -18.24 -29.04 -16.28
CA ASP A 284 -18.25 -29.77 -15.03
C ASP A 284 -17.52 -31.11 -15.20
N ILE A 285 -16.31 -31.18 -14.65
CA ILE A 285 -15.44 -32.35 -14.75
C ILE A 285 -15.86 -33.50 -13.81
N THR A 286 -16.80 -33.25 -12.88
CA THR A 286 -17.31 -34.30 -11.98
C THR A 286 -18.34 -35.21 -12.64
N LYS A 287 -18.93 -34.77 -13.75
CA LYS A 287 -19.96 -35.53 -14.48
C LYS A 287 -19.42 -36.76 -15.18
N ASP A 288 -18.14 -36.78 -15.51
CA ASP A 288 -17.49 -37.90 -16.23
C ASP A 288 -16.88 -38.95 -15.25
N LEU A 289 -17.09 -38.78 -13.94
CA LEU A 289 -16.58 -39.65 -12.85
C LEU A 289 -17.65 -40.57 -12.23
N GLN A 290 -18.86 -40.59 -12.79
CA GLN A 290 -19.94 -41.54 -12.45
C GLN A 290 -20.01 -42.66 -13.48
#